data_AF-A0A973IS12-F1
#
_entry.id   AF-A0A973IS12-F1
#
_cell.length_a   1.000
_cell.length_b   1.000
_cell.length_c   1.000
_cell.angle_alpha   90.00
_cell.angle_beta   90.00
_cell.angle_gamma   90.00
#
_symmetry.space_group_name_H-M   'P 1'
#
loop_
_entity.id
_entity.type
_entity.pdbx_description
1 polymer ?
#
loop_
_entity_poly.entity_id
_entity_poly.type
_entity_poly.pdbx_seq_one_letter_code
_entity_poly.pdbx_strand_id
1 'polypeptide(L)' 'MLRIIEGGFAIRKSLSVLNSFYRLGARYMTLTWGETNDLADSATDKPIHGGLSELEKKSLLR' A
#
# COMPACT_ATOMS: atom_id res chain seq x y z
N MET A 1 -1.07 22.24 -0.35
CA MET A 1 -0.03 21.21 -0.41
C MET A 1 -0.70 19.85 -0.33
N LEU A 2 -0.62 19.03 -1.39
CA LEU A 2 -1.17 17.68 -1.40
C LEU A 2 -0.24 16.74 -0.64
N ARG A 3 -0.80 15.79 0.12
CA ARG A 3 -0.05 14.76 0.82
C ARG A 3 -0.29 13.43 0.13
N ILE A 4 0.79 12.73 -0.17
CA ILE A 4 0.76 11.38 -0.74
C ILE A 4 1.52 10.43 0.17
N ILE A 5 1.17 9.15 0.10
CA ILE A 5 1.93 8.07 0.76
C ILE A 5 2.68 7.34 -0.35
N GLU A 6 3.99 7.24 -0.22
CA GLU A 6 4.83 6.50 -1.17
C GLU A 6 5.26 5.18 -0.55
N GLY A 7 4.71 4.08 -1.08
CA GLY A 7 4.99 2.71 -0.65
C GLY A 7 4.08 2.21 0.47
N GLY A 8 3.51 1.02 0.26
CA GLY A 8 2.64 0.32 1.22
C GLY A 8 3.30 -0.05 2.56
N PHE A 9 4.64 0.00 2.64
CA PHE A 9 5.36 -0.18 3.90
C PHE A 9 4.95 0.84 4.96
N ALA A 10 4.57 2.06 4.57
CA ALA A 10 4.19 3.13 5.49
C ALA A 10 3.00 2.77 6.42
N ILE A 11 2.16 1.81 6.01
CA ILE A 11 0.99 1.39 6.80
C ILE A 11 1.16 0.04 7.50
N ARG A 12 2.20 -0.75 7.19
CA ARG A 12 2.49 -2.08 7.76
C ARG A 12 1.25 -2.98 7.98
N LYS A 13 0.41 -3.13 6.93
CA LYS A 13 -0.89 -3.87 6.97
C LYS A 13 -1.96 -3.32 7.93
N SER A 14 -1.80 -2.12 8.47
CA SER A 14 -2.76 -1.51 9.40
C SER A 14 -3.70 -0.54 8.69
N LEU A 15 -4.97 -0.95 8.54
CA LEU A 15 -6.03 -0.07 8.03
C LEU A 15 -6.29 1.13 8.94
N SER A 16 -5.97 1.02 10.24
CA SER A 16 -6.05 2.15 11.17
C SER A 16 -5.05 3.25 10.83
N VAL A 17 -3.83 2.86 10.45
CA VAL A 17 -2.78 3.81 10.00
C VAL A 17 -3.17 4.43 8.67
N LEU A 18 -3.68 3.64 7.72
CA LEU A 18 -4.22 4.15 6.45
C LEU A 18 -5.35 5.18 6.67
N ASN A 19 -6.29 4.88 7.57
CA ASN A 19 -7.37 5.79 7.94
C ASN A 19 -6.86 7.09 8.59
N SER A 20 -5.77 7.02 9.34
CA SER A 20 -5.14 8.20 9.94
C SER A 20 -4.56 9.10 8.86
N PHE A 21 -3.84 8.54 7.87
CA PHE A 21 -3.36 9.32 6.73
C PHE A 21 -4.50 9.90 5.88
N TYR A 22 -5.58 9.15 5.68
CA TYR A 22 -6.77 9.64 5.00
C TYR A 22 -7.39 10.85 5.71
N ARG A 23 -7.52 10.79 7.04
CA ARG A 23 -7.98 11.92 7.87
C ARG A 23 -7.04 13.12 7.79
N LEU A 24 -5.73 12.89 7.60
CA LEU A 24 -4.72 13.93 7.41
C LEU A 24 -4.66 14.50 5.97
N GLY A 25 -5.55 14.05 5.08
CA GLY A 25 -5.72 14.60 3.74
C GLY A 25 -5.07 13.80 2.61
N ALA A 26 -4.45 12.65 2.90
CA ALA A 26 -3.93 11.78 1.84
C ALA A 26 -5.07 11.19 1.01
N ARG A 27 -4.93 11.20 -0.31
CA ARG A 27 -5.95 10.68 -1.25
C ARG A 27 -5.40 9.69 -2.26
N TYR A 28 -4.09 9.51 -2.29
CA TYR A 28 -3.42 8.56 -3.14
C TYR A 28 -2.25 7.94 -2.37
N MET A 29 -2.05 6.64 -2.59
CA MET A 29 -0.93 5.88 -2.07
C MET A 29 -0.41 4.96 -3.17
N THR A 30 0.90 4.96 -3.40
CA THR A 30 1.50 3.90 -4.20
C THR A 30 1.62 2.63 -3.36
N LEU A 31 1.25 1.48 -3.94
CA LEU A 31 1.31 0.19 -3.23
C LEU A 31 2.76 -0.27 -3.03
N THR A 32 3.63 0.04 -4.00
CA THR A 32 5.05 -0.28 -3.97
C THR A 32 5.88 0.92 -4.41
N TRP A 33 7.17 0.86 -4.10
CA TRP A 33 8.20 1.71 -4.69
C TRP A 33 9.28 0.79 -5.25
N GLY A 34 10.52 0.83 -4.75
CA GLY A 34 11.61 -0.03 -5.23
C GLY A 34 11.53 -1.50 -4.82
N GLU A 35 10.83 -1.83 -3.73
CA GLU A 35 10.84 -3.17 -3.12
C GLU A 35 9.45 -3.80 -3.06
N THR A 36 9.39 -5.12 -3.23
CA THR A 36 8.19 -5.93 -2.97
C THR A 36 7.89 -5.87 -1.48
N ASN A 37 6.62 -5.70 -1.14
CA ASN A 37 6.21 -5.63 0.25
C ASN A 37 4.98 -6.50 0.53
N ASP A 38 4.50 -6.33 1.74
CA ASP A 38 3.38 -7.01 2.35
C ASP A 38 2.02 -6.87 1.62
N LEU A 39 1.87 -5.85 0.76
CA LEU A 39 0.65 -5.54 0.04
C LEU A 39 0.73 -5.91 -1.45
N ALA A 40 1.89 -5.74 -2.07
CA ALA A 40 2.07 -6.01 -3.50
C ALA A 40 3.54 -6.20 -3.89
N ASP A 41 3.74 -6.82 -5.05
CA ASP A 41 5.03 -6.95 -5.71
C ASP A 41 5.47 -5.65 -6.37
N SER A 42 6.75 -5.29 -6.21
CA SER A 42 7.34 -4.19 -6.97
C SER A 42 7.73 -4.67 -8.36
N ALA A 43 7.68 -3.78 -9.35
CA ALA A 43 8.17 -4.04 -10.69
C ALA A 43 9.70 -4.23 -10.74
N THR A 44 10.43 -3.73 -9.73
CA THR A 44 11.89 -3.74 -9.67
C THR A 44 12.46 -4.78 -8.72
N ASP A 45 11.62 -5.64 -8.14
CA ASP A 45 12.02 -6.64 -7.15
C ASP A 45 11.42 -8.02 -7.48
N LYS A 46 11.88 -9.05 -6.78
CA LYS A 46 11.40 -10.41 -6.96
C LYS A 46 9.90 -10.49 -6.60
N PRO A 47 9.07 -11.12 -7.44
CA PRO A 47 7.67 -11.31 -7.13
C PRO A 47 7.49 -12.35 -6.02
N ILE A 48 6.60 -12.07 -5.08
CA ILE A 48 6.20 -12.96 -3.99
C ILE A 48 4.71 -13.30 -4.10
N HIS A 49 3.87 -12.35 -4.51
CA HIS A 49 2.41 -12.49 -4.53
C HIS A 49 1.83 -12.77 -5.94
N GLY A 50 2.62 -12.56 -6.99
CA GLY A 50 2.13 -12.52 -8.36
C GLY A 50 1.28 -11.27 -8.64
N GLY A 51 1.64 -10.14 -8.03
CA GLY A 51 0.87 -8.88 -8.08
C GLY A 51 0.42 -8.43 -6.68
N LEU A 52 -0.90 -8.41 -6.44
CA LEU A 52 -1.47 -8.03 -5.14
C LEU A 52 -1.46 -9.20 -4.15
N SER A 53 -1.17 -8.92 -2.89
CA SER A 53 -1.36 -9.88 -1.80
C SER A 53 -2.85 -10.15 -1.56
N GLU A 54 -3.17 -11.29 -0.96
CA GLU A 54 -4.56 -11.65 -0.63
C GLU A 54 -5.23 -10.67 0.35
N LEU A 55 -4.43 -10.03 1.21
CA LEU A 55 -4.93 -8.98 2.11
C LEU A 55 -5.41 -7.77 1.31
N GLU A 56 -4.62 -7.33 0.34
CA GLU A 56 -4.92 -6.16 -0.47
C GLU A 56 -6.11 -6.43 -1.41
N LYS A 57 -6.21 -7.62 -2.00
CA LYS A 57 -7.40 -8.00 -2.77
C LYS A 57 -8.68 -7.92 -1.94
N LYS A 58 -8.64 -8.34 -0.66
CA LYS A 58 -9.78 -8.26 0.26
C LYS A 58 -10.12 -6.82 0.67
N SER A 59 -9.15 -5.91 0.71
CA SER A 59 -9.39 -4.50 1.04
C SER A 59 -10.17 -3.80 -0.08
N LEU A 60 -9.89 -4.16 -1.35
CA LEU A 60 -10.56 -3.61 -2.54
C LEU A 60 -12.03 -4.03 -2.68
N LEU A 61 -12.46 -5.06 -1.96
CA LEU A 61 -13.84 -5.56 -1.95
C LEU A 61 -14.70 -4.95 -0.83
N ARG A 62 -14.15 -4.00 -0.06
CA ARG A 62 -14.85 -3.27 1.01
C ARG A 62 -15.23 -1.87 0.57
#